data_AF-A0A357AK49-F1
#
_entry.id   AF-A0A357AK49-F1
#
_cell.length_a   1.000
_cell.length_b   1.000
_cell.length_c   1.000
_cell.angle_alpha   90.00
_cell.angle_beta   90.00
_cell.angle_gamma   90.00
#
_symmetry.space_group_name_H-M   'P 1'
#
loop_
_entity.id
_entity.type
_entity.pdbx_description
1 polymer ?
#
loop_
_entity_poly.entity_id
_entity_poly.type
_entity_poly.pdbx_seq_one_letter_code
_entity_poly.pdbx_strand_id
1 'polypeptide(L)'
;MQTLAGFARKYAIMEELDGGFSAGSTPEAFVRLDSWEGRIQASLHVKGLKQGPYTYKLYLIFAKNEKLIPLLAGSMSVSYSGLQNGLEIDAETMKDHGLKPEMVRFAAITAESKDKKWVPLFSSFEKNYKWDESIRQLLLRKPAGETAQKEESAPQNYTVERPSAKVAEEQPVAAEEKPMAQQSIAPQEERRPEAYNIPAAAPAPQPRAVPDNQFNRCDINKLEGMLQNNFESYAPFKRSNRSYIWYRVSDLAKLSNIMYMSGINVPVFANPKILVGLFKFKHILAGLYRGDNGSNYYVIGVPAKDEKDNKPFENACRWVPVSDSPIRDMGGYWLVYVSLKSGDIVV
;
A
#
# COMPACT_ATOMS: atom_id res chain seq x y z
N MET A 1 -20.17 13.19 -17.42
CA MET A 1 -18.91 12.75 -16.78
C MET A 1 -18.94 11.23 -16.72
N GLN A 2 -18.11 10.54 -17.51
CA GLN A 2 -17.93 9.10 -17.37
C GLN A 2 -16.89 8.87 -16.28
N THR A 3 -17.31 8.27 -15.17
CA THR A 3 -16.40 7.62 -14.22
C THR A 3 -15.55 6.62 -15.00
N LEU A 4 -14.22 6.77 -14.99
CA LEU A 4 -13.31 5.73 -15.49
C LEU A 4 -13.63 4.45 -14.73
N ALA A 5 -14.30 3.52 -15.41
CA ALA A 5 -14.62 2.21 -14.85
C ALA A 5 -13.32 1.52 -14.49
N GLY A 6 -13.11 1.26 -13.20
CA GLY A 6 -12.00 0.45 -12.71
C GLY A 6 -10.93 1.16 -11.87
N PHE A 7 -10.97 2.49 -11.66
CA PHE A 7 -10.06 3.14 -10.70
C PHE A 7 -10.67 3.21 -9.29
N ALA A 8 -9.97 2.71 -8.29
CA ALA A 8 -10.35 2.79 -6.88
C ALA A 8 -9.16 3.19 -6.02
N ARG A 9 -9.43 3.95 -4.95
CA ARG A 9 -8.39 4.40 -4.01
C ARG A 9 -8.79 4.13 -2.57
N LYS A 10 -7.86 3.56 -1.80
CA LYS A 10 -8.01 3.32 -0.36
C LYS A 10 -6.84 3.95 0.40
N TYR A 11 -7.11 4.36 1.63
CA TYR A 11 -6.11 4.93 2.52
C TYR A 11 -6.29 4.35 3.92
N ALA A 12 -5.19 4.12 4.63
CA ALA A 12 -5.24 3.78 6.04
C ALA A 12 -4.02 4.30 6.79
N ILE A 13 -4.25 4.71 8.04
CA ILE A 13 -3.19 4.99 9.00
C ILE A 13 -2.90 3.67 9.71
N MET A 14 -1.62 3.36 9.86
CA MET A 14 -1.18 2.14 10.52
C MET A 14 -0.92 2.39 11.99
N GLU A 15 -1.44 1.50 12.81
CA GLU A 15 -1.29 1.47 14.26
C GLU A 15 -0.13 0.55 14.63
N GLU A 16 0.60 0.90 15.69
CA GLU A 16 1.66 0.05 16.25
C GLU A 16 1.03 -1.19 16.90
N LEU A 17 1.52 -2.37 16.50
CA LEU A 17 1.13 -3.66 17.09
C LEU A 17 2.27 -4.27 17.90
N ASP A 18 3.44 -4.44 17.29
CA ASP A 18 4.64 -4.93 17.97
C ASP A 18 5.56 -3.77 18.34
N GLY A 19 5.82 -3.60 19.63
CA GLY A 19 6.80 -2.63 20.13
C GLY A 19 8.26 -3.04 19.87
N GLY A 20 9.18 -2.11 20.09
CA GLY A 20 10.64 -2.34 19.96
C GLY A 20 11.21 -2.02 18.56
N PHE A 21 10.37 -1.51 17.66
CA PHE A 21 10.75 -1.08 16.31
C PHE A 21 10.83 0.44 16.17
N SER A 22 10.82 1.18 17.28
CA SER A 22 10.88 2.65 17.33
C SER A 22 12.30 3.20 17.18
N ALA A 23 12.47 4.24 16.38
CA ALA A 23 13.72 4.99 16.16
C ALA A 23 13.62 6.39 16.78
N GLY A 24 13.59 6.47 18.11
CA GLY A 24 13.51 7.73 18.85
C GLY A 24 12.13 8.40 18.87
N SER A 25 11.17 7.92 18.06
CA SER A 25 9.76 8.31 18.09
C SER A 25 8.89 7.09 17.80
N THR A 26 7.62 7.12 18.22
CA THR A 26 6.63 6.09 17.93
C THR A 26 6.56 5.87 16.40
N PRO A 27 6.65 4.61 15.92
CA PRO A 27 6.49 4.31 14.51
C PRO A 27 5.13 4.76 14.01
N GLU A 28 5.13 5.48 12.89
CA GLU A 28 3.91 5.93 12.22
C GLU A 28 4.02 5.54 10.75
N ALA A 29 2.96 4.96 10.20
CA ALA A 29 2.88 4.73 8.77
C ALA A 29 1.51 5.08 8.19
N PHE A 30 1.53 5.50 6.93
CA PHE A 30 0.34 5.76 6.13
C PHE A 30 0.46 5.00 4.82
N VAL A 31 -0.56 4.20 4.51
CA VAL A 31 -0.65 3.43 3.27
C VAL A 31 -1.74 4.00 2.37
N ARG A 32 -1.39 4.25 1.11
CA ARG A 32 -2.33 4.54 0.02
C ARG A 32 -2.29 3.39 -0.97
N LEU A 33 -3.46 2.90 -1.36
CA LEU A 33 -3.63 1.94 -2.44
C LEU A 33 -4.31 2.62 -3.60
N ASP A 34 -3.65 2.62 -4.74
CA ASP A 34 -4.20 2.97 -6.04
C ASP A 34 -4.49 1.66 -6.79
N SER A 35 -5.73 1.45 -7.21
CA SER A 35 -6.16 0.22 -7.87
C SER A 35 -6.75 0.54 -9.23
N TRP A 36 -6.26 -0.12 -10.28
CA TRP A 36 -6.80 0.00 -11.63
C TRP A 36 -6.47 -1.22 -12.46
N GLU A 37 -7.32 -1.57 -13.44
CA GLU A 37 -7.05 -2.66 -14.40
C GLU A 37 -6.64 -4.00 -13.75
N GLY A 38 -7.11 -4.28 -12.52
CA GLY A 38 -6.78 -5.50 -11.78
C GLY A 38 -5.45 -5.50 -11.04
N ARG A 39 -4.67 -4.41 -11.06
CA ARG A 39 -3.44 -4.22 -10.26
C ARG A 39 -3.66 -3.28 -9.08
N ILE A 40 -2.76 -3.34 -8.10
CA ILE A 40 -2.68 -2.43 -6.95
C ILE A 40 -1.28 -1.86 -6.85
N GLN A 41 -1.16 -0.55 -6.85
CA GLN A 41 0.05 0.15 -6.43
C GLN A 41 -0.12 0.69 -5.02
N ALA A 42 0.81 0.33 -4.14
CA ALA A 42 0.89 0.83 -2.78
C ALA A 42 1.96 1.93 -2.67
N SER A 43 1.55 3.08 -2.15
CA SER A 43 2.46 4.13 -1.68
C SER A 43 2.44 4.14 -0.16
N LEU A 44 3.64 4.10 0.44
CA LEU A 44 3.76 3.99 1.89
C LEU A 44 4.64 5.13 2.42
N HIS A 45 4.11 5.90 3.36
CA HIS A 45 4.90 6.89 4.10
C HIS A 45 5.19 6.33 5.48
N VAL A 46 6.46 6.24 5.85
CA VAL A 46 6.86 5.65 7.14
C VAL A 46 7.85 6.54 7.87
N LYS A 47 7.61 6.72 9.17
CA LYS A 47 8.45 7.47 10.09
C LYS A 47 8.69 6.65 11.36
N GLY A 48 9.86 6.83 11.98
CA GLY A 48 10.12 6.27 13.30
C GLY A 48 10.38 4.76 13.31
N LEU A 49 10.47 4.08 12.17
CA LEU A 49 10.93 2.69 12.14
C LEU A 49 12.45 2.60 12.31
N LYS A 50 12.87 1.73 13.23
CA LYS A 50 14.26 1.40 13.52
C LYS A 50 14.85 0.54 12.41
N GLN A 51 16.10 0.83 12.07
CA GLN A 51 16.94 -0.06 11.28
C GLN A 51 17.48 -1.20 12.16
N GLY A 52 17.51 -2.40 11.62
CA GLY A 52 17.98 -3.57 12.35
C GLY A 52 18.34 -4.73 11.41
N PRO A 53 18.68 -5.90 11.97
CA PRO A 53 19.02 -7.10 11.22
C PRO A 53 17.76 -7.79 10.64
N TYR A 54 16.84 -7.00 10.12
CA TYR A 54 15.56 -7.44 9.56
C TYR A 54 15.21 -6.60 8.34
N THR A 55 14.45 -7.19 7.42
CA THR A 55 13.91 -6.53 6.24
C THR A 55 12.44 -6.23 6.48
N TYR A 56 12.03 -4.99 6.23
CA TYR A 56 10.62 -4.64 6.28
C TYR A 56 9.93 -5.01 4.98
N LYS A 57 8.72 -5.54 5.07
CA LYS A 57 7.88 -5.92 3.94
C LYS A 57 6.45 -5.45 4.15
N LEU A 58 5.81 -5.03 3.06
CA LEU A 58 4.40 -4.67 3.06
C LEU A 58 3.57 -5.86 2.55
N TYR A 59 2.61 -6.32 3.35
CA TYR A 59 1.61 -7.29 2.96
C TYR A 59 0.24 -6.62 2.83
N LEU A 60 -0.47 -6.94 1.74
CA LEU A 60 -1.89 -6.64 1.58
C LEU A 60 -2.70 -7.91 1.86
N ILE A 61 -3.70 -7.82 2.71
CA ILE A 61 -4.50 -8.97 3.14
C ILE A 61 -5.89 -8.83 2.55
N PHE A 62 -6.22 -9.78 1.68
CA PHE A 62 -7.47 -9.83 0.95
C PHE A 62 -8.47 -10.72 1.65
N ALA A 63 -9.75 -10.37 1.59
CA ALA A 63 -10.84 -11.21 2.05
C ALA A 63 -11.62 -11.79 0.87
N LYS A 64 -11.58 -13.11 0.72
CA LYS A 64 -12.30 -13.86 -0.32
C LYS A 64 -13.04 -15.02 0.33
N ASN A 65 -14.37 -15.03 0.22
CA ASN A 65 -15.23 -16.06 0.79
C ASN A 65 -14.93 -16.33 2.28
N GLU A 66 -14.88 -15.26 3.09
CA GLU A 66 -14.52 -15.29 4.52
C GLU A 66 -13.10 -15.80 4.84
N LYS A 67 -12.27 -16.10 3.84
CA LYS A 67 -10.87 -16.46 4.02
C LYS A 67 -9.97 -15.25 3.78
N LEU A 68 -9.00 -15.07 4.67
CA LEU A 68 -7.96 -14.04 4.53
C LEU A 68 -6.77 -14.61 3.75
N ILE A 69 -6.30 -13.87 2.75
CA ILE A 69 -5.21 -14.25 1.85
C ILE A 69 -4.18 -13.11 1.87
N PRO A 70 -2.99 -13.30 2.47
CA PRO A 70 -1.94 -12.29 2.46
C PRO A 70 -1.13 -12.38 1.17
N LEU A 71 -0.91 -11.26 0.50
CA LEU A 71 0.04 -11.16 -0.61
C LEU A 71 1.11 -10.12 -0.28
N LEU A 72 2.36 -10.43 -0.65
CA LEU A 72 3.49 -9.53 -0.51
C LEU A 72 3.42 -8.46 -1.62
N ALA A 73 3.31 -7.18 -1.24
CA ALA A 73 3.37 -6.06 -2.17
C ALA A 73 4.81 -5.58 -2.44
N GLY A 74 5.75 -5.90 -1.54
CA GLY A 74 7.17 -5.66 -1.75
C GLY A 74 7.96 -5.43 -0.47
N SER A 75 9.28 -5.34 -0.63
CA SER A 75 10.23 -5.01 0.44
C SER A 75 10.41 -3.50 0.54
N MET A 76 10.62 -3.00 1.75
CA MET A 76 10.74 -1.57 2.05
C MET A 76 12.16 -1.23 2.49
N SER A 77 12.67 -0.08 2.05
CA SER A 77 13.87 0.51 2.64
C SER A 77 13.50 1.43 3.81
N VAL A 78 14.29 1.40 4.88
CA VAL A 78 14.10 2.28 6.05
C VAL A 78 15.16 3.37 6.07
N SER A 79 15.70 3.71 4.90
CA SER A 79 16.51 4.91 4.75
C SER A 79 15.63 6.11 5.12
N TYR A 80 16.14 6.92 6.05
CA TYR A 80 15.54 8.08 6.70
C TYR A 80 14.27 8.65 6.03
N SER A 81 13.14 8.65 6.77
CA SER A 81 11.86 9.31 6.45
C SER A 81 11.56 9.44 4.95
N GLY A 82 11.28 8.31 4.30
CA GLY A 82 11.05 8.26 2.85
C GLY A 82 9.64 7.82 2.52
N LEU A 83 9.02 8.49 1.54
CA LEU A 83 7.92 7.91 0.77
C LEU A 83 8.48 6.71 0.01
N GLN A 84 7.94 5.52 0.28
CA GLN A 84 8.22 4.30 -0.47
C GLN A 84 7.18 4.19 -1.59
N ASN A 85 7.68 4.26 -2.83
CA ASN A 85 6.91 4.02 -4.04
C ASN A 85 7.44 2.76 -4.74
N GLY A 86 6.61 2.15 -5.59
CA GLY A 86 6.99 0.95 -6.36
C GLY A 86 6.66 -0.37 -5.67
N LEU A 87 5.86 -0.35 -4.59
CA LEU A 87 5.24 -1.55 -4.05
C LEU A 87 4.00 -1.84 -4.90
N GLU A 88 3.96 -2.94 -5.62
CA GLU A 88 2.88 -3.26 -6.56
C GLU A 88 2.50 -4.75 -6.45
N ILE A 89 1.21 -5.02 -6.60
CA ILE A 89 0.70 -6.34 -6.94
C ILE A 89 0.11 -6.23 -8.34
N ASP A 90 0.75 -6.86 -9.31
CA ASP A 90 0.34 -6.82 -10.69
C ASP A 90 -0.97 -7.58 -10.94
N ALA A 91 -1.55 -7.36 -12.11
CA ALA A 91 -2.84 -7.95 -12.48
C ALA A 91 -2.75 -9.47 -12.72
N GLU A 92 -1.57 -10.01 -13.01
CA GLU A 92 -1.35 -11.45 -13.23
C GLU A 92 -1.40 -12.19 -11.88
N THR A 93 -0.62 -11.74 -10.91
CA THR A 93 -0.62 -12.21 -9.52
C THR A 93 -2.03 -12.16 -8.92
N MET A 94 -2.75 -11.05 -9.14
CA MET A 94 -4.14 -10.93 -8.69
C MET A 94 -5.07 -11.98 -9.31
N LYS A 95 -4.92 -12.25 -10.61
CA LYS A 95 -5.70 -13.26 -11.32
C LYS A 95 -5.36 -14.68 -10.87
N ASP A 96 -4.08 -14.98 -10.67
CA ASP A 96 -3.61 -16.31 -10.23
C ASP A 96 -4.19 -16.70 -8.87
N HIS A 97 -4.33 -15.72 -7.97
CA HIS A 97 -5.01 -15.91 -6.68
C HIS A 97 -6.54 -15.75 -6.76
N GLY A 98 -7.07 -15.39 -7.93
CA GLY A 98 -8.49 -15.08 -8.18
C GLY A 98 -9.00 -13.97 -7.27
N LEU A 99 -8.16 -12.98 -7.00
CA LEU A 99 -8.43 -11.82 -6.15
C LEU A 99 -8.81 -10.61 -7.00
N LYS A 100 -9.51 -9.66 -6.37
CA LYS A 100 -9.80 -8.37 -6.98
C LYS A 100 -9.33 -7.23 -6.06
N PRO A 101 -8.94 -6.06 -6.59
CA PRO A 101 -8.40 -4.99 -5.77
C PRO A 101 -9.33 -4.51 -4.64
N GLU A 102 -10.64 -4.54 -4.88
CA GLU A 102 -11.64 -4.20 -3.88
C GLU A 102 -11.63 -5.12 -2.65
N MET A 103 -11.12 -6.35 -2.78
CA MET A 103 -11.08 -7.35 -1.71
C MET A 103 -10.00 -7.06 -0.66
N VAL A 104 -9.11 -6.09 -0.85
CA VAL A 104 -8.12 -5.71 0.18
C VAL A 104 -8.84 -5.20 1.42
N ARG A 105 -8.64 -5.89 2.55
CA ARG A 105 -9.24 -5.55 3.84
C ARG A 105 -8.24 -4.94 4.80
N PHE A 106 -7.00 -5.43 4.80
CA PHE A 106 -5.95 -4.97 5.70
C PHE A 106 -4.62 -4.72 4.99
N ALA A 107 -3.76 -3.93 5.63
CA ALA A 107 -2.35 -3.82 5.27
C ALA A 107 -1.49 -4.00 6.53
N ALA A 108 -0.38 -4.72 6.40
CA ALA A 108 0.54 -5.00 7.49
C ALA A 108 1.98 -4.76 7.03
N ILE A 109 2.76 -4.04 7.84
CA ILE A 109 4.21 -3.98 7.70
C ILE A 109 4.77 -5.04 8.63
N THR A 110 5.62 -5.90 8.09
CA THR A 110 6.29 -6.95 8.86
C THR A 110 7.78 -6.70 8.90
N ALA A 111 8.42 -6.92 10.04
CA ALA A 111 9.88 -7.02 10.12
C ALA A 111 10.25 -8.50 10.04
N GLU A 112 11.04 -8.89 9.04
CA GLU A 112 11.41 -10.28 8.80
C GLU A 112 12.92 -10.48 8.91
N SER A 113 13.30 -11.49 9.70
CA SER A 113 14.65 -12.06 9.82
C SER A 113 14.58 -13.55 9.50
N LYS A 114 15.73 -14.24 9.42
CA LYS A 114 15.79 -15.66 9.01
C LYS A 114 14.81 -16.57 9.77
N ASP A 115 14.68 -16.37 11.08
CA ASP A 115 13.93 -17.27 11.96
C ASP A 115 12.74 -16.60 12.67
N LYS A 116 12.58 -15.29 12.49
CA LYS A 116 11.57 -14.51 13.20
C LYS A 116 10.92 -13.48 12.30
N LYS A 117 9.61 -13.39 12.43
CA LYS A 117 8.76 -12.41 11.78
C LYS A 117 7.93 -11.70 12.84
N TRP A 118 7.89 -10.38 12.75
CA TRP A 118 7.11 -9.49 13.60
C TRP A 118 6.16 -8.67 12.73
N VAL A 119 5.12 -8.11 13.34
CA VAL A 119 4.17 -7.20 12.70
C VAL A 119 4.21 -5.86 13.44
N PRO A 120 5.18 -4.98 13.16
CA PRO A 120 5.29 -3.69 13.84
C PRO A 120 4.08 -2.79 13.63
N LEU A 121 3.53 -2.76 12.41
CA LEU A 121 2.47 -1.84 12.03
C LEU A 121 1.36 -2.55 11.26
N PHE A 122 0.11 -2.17 11.53
CA PHE A 122 -1.07 -2.76 10.90
C PHE A 122 -2.16 -1.72 10.68
N SER A 123 -2.99 -1.93 9.66
CA SER A 123 -4.16 -1.11 9.41
C SER A 123 -5.30 -1.90 8.79
N SER A 124 -6.52 -1.43 9.07
CA SER A 124 -7.72 -1.83 8.35
C SER A 124 -8.18 -0.70 7.43
N PHE A 125 -8.62 -1.04 6.22
CA PHE A 125 -9.24 -0.08 5.30
C PHE A 125 -10.73 0.15 5.60
N GLU A 126 -11.32 -0.66 6.48
CA GLU A 126 -12.73 -0.63 6.82
C GLU A 126 -12.92 -0.61 8.34
N LYS A 127 -13.77 0.31 8.83
CA LYS A 127 -13.94 0.58 10.28
C LYS A 127 -14.44 -0.63 11.08
N ASN A 128 -15.12 -1.56 10.42
CA ASN A 128 -15.77 -2.70 11.09
C ASN A 128 -14.81 -3.86 11.36
N TYR A 129 -13.64 -3.87 10.73
CA TYR A 129 -12.66 -4.92 10.91
C TYR A 129 -11.50 -4.39 11.73
N LYS A 130 -11.23 -5.07 12.85
CA LYS A 130 -10.11 -4.78 13.74
C LYS A 130 -9.08 -5.89 13.67
N TRP A 131 -7.90 -5.61 14.20
CA TRP A 131 -6.88 -6.61 14.40
C TRP A 131 -7.40 -7.78 15.25
N ASP A 132 -7.05 -9.00 14.86
CA ASP A 132 -7.15 -10.20 15.69
C ASP A 132 -5.91 -11.10 15.52
N GLU A 133 -5.71 -12.01 16.45
CA GLU A 133 -4.52 -12.87 16.48
C GLU A 133 -4.51 -13.91 15.33
N SER A 134 -5.66 -14.21 14.72
CA SER A 134 -5.70 -15.11 13.56
C SER A 134 -5.01 -14.49 12.34
N ILE A 135 -5.05 -13.16 12.20
CA ILE A 135 -4.31 -12.41 11.17
C ILE A 135 -2.80 -12.54 11.39
N ARG A 136 -2.34 -12.53 12.65
CA ARG A 136 -0.92 -12.78 12.96
C ARG A 136 -0.52 -14.17 12.50
N GLN A 137 -1.27 -15.19 12.91
CA GLN A 137 -0.96 -16.57 12.55
C GLN A 137 -0.93 -16.78 11.03
N LEU A 138 -1.81 -16.08 10.30
CA LEU A 138 -1.81 -16.07 8.84
C LEU A 138 -0.52 -15.49 8.25
N LEU A 139 -0.02 -14.36 8.80
CA LEU A 139 1.21 -13.72 8.34
C LEU A 139 2.48 -14.49 8.74
N LEU A 140 2.44 -15.20 9.87
CA LEU A 140 3.57 -15.97 10.41
C LEU A 140 3.71 -17.38 9.81
N ARG A 141 2.65 -17.92 9.20
CA ARG A 141 2.73 -19.21 8.49
C ARG A 141 3.71 -19.10 7.32
N LYS A 142 4.79 -19.90 7.37
CA LYS A 142 5.67 -20.08 6.22
C LYS A 142 4.86 -20.62 5.04
N PRO A 143 5.12 -20.19 3.79
CA PRO A 143 4.56 -20.87 2.63
C PRO A 143 5.01 -22.34 2.71
N ALA A 144 4.05 -23.26 2.63
CA ALA A 144 4.30 -24.69 2.63
C ALA A 144 5.03 -25.06 1.34
N GLY A 145 6.35 -24.90 1.36
CA GLY A 145 7.26 -25.19 0.25
C GLY A 145 8.59 -25.78 0.73
N GLU A 146 8.70 -26.17 2.00
CA GLU A 146 9.80 -26.96 2.57
C GLU A 146 9.25 -27.85 3.70
N THR A 147 8.35 -28.75 3.34
CA THR A 147 8.11 -30.00 4.08
C THR A 147 7.37 -30.95 3.14
N ALA A 148 8.06 -31.36 2.08
CA ALA A 148 7.71 -32.61 1.43
C ALA A 148 8.09 -33.74 2.41
N GLN A 149 7.09 -34.57 2.72
CA GLN A 149 7.20 -35.90 3.31
C GLN A 149 7.53 -35.95 4.81
N LYS A 150 6.47 -35.92 5.62
CA LYS A 150 6.22 -37.03 6.55
C LYS A 150 4.71 -37.23 6.66
N GLU A 151 4.22 -38.05 5.74
CA GLU A 151 2.97 -38.76 5.92
C GLU A 151 3.01 -39.57 7.21
N GLU A 152 1.84 -39.61 7.83
CA GLU A 152 1.40 -40.57 8.83
C GLU A 152 1.97 -41.98 8.59
N SER A 153 2.86 -42.39 9.50
CA SER A 153 3.16 -43.79 9.73
C SER A 153 3.48 -44.01 11.21
N ALA A 154 2.47 -44.38 11.98
CA ALA A 154 2.63 -45.21 13.17
C ALA A 154 1.79 -46.48 12.89
N PRO A 155 2.23 -47.70 13.30
CA PRO A 155 2.74 -47.93 14.66
C PRO A 155 3.93 -48.91 14.73
N GLN A 156 4.66 -48.90 15.86
CA GLN A 156 5.12 -50.14 16.51
C GLN A 156 5.62 -49.94 17.95
N ASN A 157 4.97 -50.68 18.85
CA ASN A 157 5.48 -51.41 20.02
C ASN A 157 6.33 -50.70 21.07
N TYR A 158 5.71 -50.41 22.22
CA TYR A 158 6.29 -50.74 23.53
C TYR A 158 5.23 -51.39 24.43
N THR A 159 5.59 -52.55 24.97
CA THR A 159 4.77 -53.43 25.81
C THR A 159 5.04 -53.09 27.29
N VAL A 160 3.95 -52.71 28.02
CA VAL A 160 3.54 -53.11 29.39
C VAL A 160 4.48 -52.69 30.56
N GLU A 161 4.03 -51.99 31.60
CA GLU A 161 3.18 -52.49 32.71
C GLU A 161 2.43 -51.38 33.46
N ARG A 162 1.13 -51.58 33.72
CA ARG A 162 0.51 -51.26 35.02
C ARG A 162 -0.77 -52.10 35.23
N PRO A 163 -0.96 -52.73 36.40
CA PRO A 163 -1.98 -53.76 36.56
C PRO A 163 -3.35 -53.23 37.02
N SER A 164 -4.39 -53.89 36.52
CA SER A 164 -5.46 -54.57 37.28
C SER A 164 -6.92 -54.13 37.05
N ALA A 165 -7.77 -55.17 37.00
CA ALA A 165 -9.23 -55.28 37.14
C ALA A 165 -10.11 -55.10 35.88
N LYS A 166 -10.61 -56.20 35.25
CA LYS A 166 -11.92 -56.92 35.44
C LYS A 166 -13.08 -56.21 34.70
N VAL A 167 -14.03 -56.79 33.93
CA VAL A 167 -14.61 -58.15 33.71
C VAL A 167 -15.62 -58.11 32.51
N ALA A 168 -15.93 -59.29 31.93
CA ALA A 168 -17.12 -59.73 31.12
C ALA A 168 -17.24 -59.31 29.62
N GLU A 169 -17.19 -60.26 28.65
CA GLU A 169 -18.27 -61.12 28.07
C GLU A 169 -19.18 -60.31 27.09
N GLU A 170 -19.52 -60.65 25.83
CA GLU A 170 -19.70 -61.88 25.03
C GLU A 170 -19.62 -61.57 23.50
N GLN A 171 -19.27 -62.57 22.67
CA GLN A 171 -19.49 -62.68 21.20
C GLN A 171 -20.79 -63.50 20.94
N PRO A 172 -21.22 -63.96 19.72
CA PRO A 172 -20.69 -63.92 18.32
C PRO A 172 -21.78 -63.48 17.27
N VAL A 173 -21.68 -63.55 15.92
CA VAL A 173 -21.65 -64.72 15.01
C VAL A 173 -21.55 -64.29 13.52
N ALA A 174 -20.70 -65.01 12.74
CA ALA A 174 -20.76 -65.43 11.30
C ALA A 174 -20.90 -64.41 10.15
N ALA A 175 -20.47 -64.67 8.90
CA ALA A 175 -19.55 -65.61 8.23
C ALA A 175 -19.47 -65.18 6.74
N GLU A 176 -18.33 -65.49 6.08
CA GLU A 176 -18.13 -65.97 4.68
C GLU A 176 -18.80 -65.22 3.50
N GLU A 177 -18.22 -65.01 2.29
CA GLU A 177 -17.25 -65.75 1.47
C GLU A 177 -16.80 -64.85 0.27
N LYS A 178 -15.67 -65.19 -0.40
CA LYS A 178 -15.05 -64.51 -1.59
C LYS A 178 -15.61 -65.12 -2.92
N PRO A 179 -14.99 -65.06 -4.15
CA PRO A 179 -13.93 -64.21 -4.76
C PRO A 179 -14.17 -63.82 -6.27
N MET A 180 -13.13 -63.20 -6.88
CA MET A 180 -12.68 -63.32 -8.30
C MET A 180 -13.30 -62.29 -9.30
N ALA A 181 -12.56 -61.62 -10.20
CA ALA A 181 -11.42 -62.09 -10.98
C ALA A 181 -10.41 -60.99 -11.38
N GLN A 182 -9.17 -61.45 -11.60
CA GLN A 182 -8.01 -60.76 -12.18
C GLN A 182 -8.16 -60.60 -13.71
N GLN A 183 -7.45 -59.62 -14.29
CA GLN A 183 -6.49 -59.92 -15.38
C GLN A 183 -5.49 -58.77 -15.59
N SER A 184 -4.23 -59.18 -15.58
CA SER A 184 -2.98 -58.52 -15.99
C SER A 184 -2.93 -58.35 -17.54
N ILE A 185 -2.05 -57.55 -18.16
CA ILE A 185 -0.60 -57.78 -18.39
C ILE A 185 -0.01 -56.48 -19.05
N ALA A 186 1.24 -56.14 -18.71
CA ALA A 186 2.09 -55.05 -19.26
C ALA A 186 2.87 -55.53 -20.54
N PRO A 187 4.00 -54.95 -21.04
CA PRO A 187 4.68 -53.65 -20.83
C PRO A 187 5.25 -52.96 -22.12
N GLN A 188 5.80 -51.74 -21.96
CA GLN A 188 6.95 -51.11 -22.66
C GLN A 188 6.93 -50.79 -24.18
N GLU A 189 7.24 -49.53 -24.55
CA GLU A 189 8.55 -49.13 -25.12
C GLU A 189 8.66 -47.61 -25.37
N GLU A 190 9.85 -47.06 -25.10
CA GLU A 190 10.31 -45.71 -25.45
C GLU A 190 10.62 -45.60 -26.96
N ARG A 191 10.31 -44.46 -27.58
CA ARG A 191 11.23 -43.77 -28.51
C ARG A 191 10.77 -42.35 -28.90
N ARG A 192 11.77 -41.48 -29.06
CA ARG A 192 11.79 -40.01 -29.24
C ARG A 192 11.31 -39.53 -30.63
N PRO A 193 11.08 -38.20 -30.80
CA PRO A 193 10.24 -37.63 -31.86
C PRO A 193 10.99 -37.30 -33.15
N GLU A 194 10.27 -37.31 -34.28
CA GLU A 194 10.76 -36.80 -35.56
C GLU A 194 10.17 -35.43 -35.91
N ALA A 195 10.99 -34.68 -36.62
CA ALA A 195 11.01 -33.24 -36.78
C ALA A 195 10.03 -32.72 -37.84
N TYR A 196 9.45 -31.55 -37.58
CA TYR A 196 8.97 -30.68 -38.65
C TYR A 196 9.81 -29.41 -38.74
N ASN A 197 10.27 -29.18 -39.95
CA ASN A 197 11.23 -28.18 -40.39
C ASN A 197 10.57 -26.78 -40.41
N ILE A 198 11.29 -25.78 -39.89
CA ILE A 198 10.90 -24.37 -39.80
C ILE A 198 11.41 -23.64 -41.05
N PRO A 199 10.59 -22.86 -41.79
CA PRO A 199 11.10 -21.84 -42.69
C PRO A 199 11.61 -20.63 -41.91
N ALA A 200 12.84 -20.20 -42.21
CA ALA A 200 13.55 -19.14 -41.54
C ALA A 200 13.03 -17.72 -41.84
N ALA A 201 13.08 -16.90 -40.79
CA ALA A 201 13.38 -15.47 -40.74
C ALA A 201 12.32 -14.42 -41.17
N ALA A 202 11.77 -13.76 -40.17
CA ALA A 202 11.91 -12.30 -40.04
C ALA A 202 12.40 -11.99 -38.61
N PRO A 203 13.38 -11.08 -38.40
CA PRO A 203 13.91 -10.79 -37.08
C PRO A 203 12.82 -10.16 -36.22
N ALA A 204 12.51 -10.79 -35.09
CA ALA A 204 11.66 -10.22 -34.06
C ALA A 204 12.25 -8.87 -33.61
N PRO A 205 11.44 -7.81 -33.47
CA PRO A 205 11.90 -6.58 -32.85
C PRO A 205 12.37 -6.93 -31.44
N GLN A 206 13.66 -6.72 -31.20
CA GLN A 206 14.25 -6.81 -29.86
C GLN A 206 13.39 -5.99 -28.90
N PRO A 207 13.05 -6.49 -27.70
CA PRO A 207 12.42 -5.66 -26.69
C PRO A 207 13.37 -4.49 -26.41
N ARG A 208 12.98 -3.31 -26.91
CA ARG A 208 13.66 -2.06 -26.56
C ARG A 208 13.69 -2.03 -25.05
N ALA A 209 14.89 -1.99 -24.48
CA ALA A 209 15.10 -1.64 -23.08
C ALA A 209 14.22 -0.42 -22.78
N VAL A 210 13.23 -0.62 -21.92
CA VAL A 210 12.36 0.46 -21.45
C VAL A 210 13.31 1.39 -20.69
N PRO A 211 13.48 2.66 -21.10
CA PRO A 211 14.28 3.58 -20.32
C PRO A 211 13.55 3.80 -18.99
N ASP A 212 14.16 3.35 -17.92
CA ASP A 212 13.93 3.89 -16.58
C ASP A 212 14.07 5.42 -16.65
N ASN A 213 13.16 6.15 -15.99
CA ASN A 213 12.91 7.60 -16.03
C ASN A 213 11.98 8.15 -17.13
N GLN A 214 10.67 7.98 -16.94
CA GLN A 214 9.69 9.03 -17.29
C GLN A 214 8.89 9.46 -16.06
N PHE A 215 9.53 10.23 -15.17
CA PHE A 215 8.77 11.23 -14.41
C PHE A 215 8.18 12.20 -15.43
N ASN A 216 6.88 12.06 -15.72
CA ASN A 216 6.15 12.98 -16.58
C ASN A 216 6.42 14.42 -16.12
N ARG A 217 7.03 15.20 -17.00
CA ARG A 217 7.32 16.62 -16.81
C ARG A 217 5.99 17.32 -16.49
N CYS A 218 5.80 17.77 -15.24
CA CYS A 218 4.59 18.46 -14.84
C CYS A 218 4.35 19.69 -15.75
N ASP A 219 3.20 19.73 -16.43
CA ASP A 219 2.78 20.91 -17.19
C ASP A 219 2.04 21.88 -16.27
N ILE A 220 2.75 22.94 -15.85
CA ILE A 220 2.21 23.98 -14.97
C ILE A 220 1.02 24.71 -15.60
N ASN A 221 0.99 24.87 -16.92
CA ASN A 221 -0.10 25.60 -17.58
C ASN A 221 -1.37 24.74 -17.60
N LYS A 222 -1.21 23.43 -17.81
CA LYS A 222 -2.29 22.46 -17.68
C LYS A 222 -2.85 22.44 -16.26
N LEU A 223 -1.97 22.46 -15.25
CA LEU A 223 -2.36 22.50 -13.84
C LEU A 223 -3.11 23.79 -13.50
N GLU A 224 -2.59 24.94 -13.91
CA GLU A 224 -3.22 26.25 -13.71
C GLU A 224 -4.61 26.29 -14.31
N GLY A 225 -4.76 25.86 -15.57
CA GLY A 225 -6.06 25.80 -16.24
C GLY A 225 -7.05 24.88 -15.52
N MET A 226 -6.59 23.72 -15.02
CA MET A 226 -7.45 22.83 -14.23
C MET A 226 -7.86 23.45 -12.89
N LEU A 227 -6.95 24.13 -12.18
CA LEU A 227 -7.27 24.79 -10.92
C LEU A 227 -8.27 25.92 -11.13
N GLN A 228 -8.03 26.78 -12.12
CA GLN A 228 -8.90 27.91 -12.45
C GLN A 228 -10.33 27.48 -12.83
N ASN A 229 -10.46 26.36 -13.55
CA ASN A 229 -11.77 25.84 -13.95
C ASN A 229 -12.54 25.17 -12.81
N ASN A 230 -11.87 24.81 -11.71
CA ASN A 230 -12.44 23.96 -10.67
C ASN A 230 -12.55 24.61 -9.29
N PHE A 231 -11.82 25.70 -9.05
CA PHE A 231 -11.72 26.38 -7.76
C PHE A 231 -11.76 27.90 -7.92
N GLU A 232 -12.27 28.57 -6.89
CA GLU A 232 -12.34 30.03 -6.86
C GLU A 232 -10.95 30.63 -6.67
N SER A 233 -10.60 31.61 -7.51
CA SER A 233 -9.40 32.42 -7.27
C SER A 233 -9.56 33.21 -5.98
N TYR A 234 -8.51 33.23 -5.17
CA TYR A 234 -8.52 33.85 -3.86
C TYR A 234 -7.27 34.70 -3.66
N ALA A 235 -7.38 35.82 -2.95
CA ALA A 235 -6.23 36.69 -2.65
C ALA A 235 -6.00 36.72 -1.13
N PRO A 236 -5.33 35.69 -0.57
CA PRO A 236 -5.19 35.52 0.88
C PRO A 236 -4.29 36.59 1.55
N PHE A 237 -3.42 37.24 0.78
CA PHE A 237 -2.37 38.11 1.32
C PHE A 237 -2.47 39.53 0.75
N LYS A 238 -2.39 40.56 1.62
CA LYS A 238 -2.46 41.99 1.24
C LYS A 238 -1.39 42.39 0.22
N ARG A 239 -0.20 41.81 0.30
CA ARG A 239 0.87 41.97 -0.71
C ARG A 239 0.77 40.83 -1.71
N SER A 240 -0.14 40.95 -2.67
CA SER A 240 -0.21 40.03 -3.80
C SER A 240 1.05 40.18 -4.64
N ASN A 241 1.96 39.22 -4.54
CA ASN A 241 3.10 39.13 -5.44
C ASN A 241 2.60 38.55 -6.78
N ARG A 242 2.87 39.23 -7.91
CA ARG A 242 2.43 38.83 -9.26
C ARG A 242 2.87 37.41 -9.64
N SER A 243 3.92 36.91 -9.00
CA SER A 243 4.44 35.56 -9.18
C SER A 243 3.58 34.46 -8.55
N TYR A 244 2.59 34.82 -7.72
CA TYR A 244 1.71 33.87 -7.04
C TYR A 244 0.28 33.95 -7.55
N ILE A 245 -0.31 32.79 -7.76
CA ILE A 245 -1.73 32.63 -8.04
C ILE A 245 -2.29 31.68 -7.00
N TRP A 246 -3.39 32.06 -6.35
CA TRP A 246 -3.97 31.28 -5.26
C TRP A 246 -5.42 30.93 -5.57
N TYR A 247 -5.79 29.72 -5.18
CA TYR A 247 -7.12 29.16 -5.31
C TYR A 247 -7.59 28.64 -3.96
N ARG A 248 -8.86 28.88 -3.64
CA ARG A 248 -9.50 28.35 -2.44
C ARG A 248 -10.04 26.95 -2.72
N VAL A 249 -9.55 25.98 -1.97
CA VAL A 249 -9.91 24.57 -2.16
C VAL A 249 -10.66 24.07 -0.94
N SER A 250 -11.92 23.67 -1.14
CA SER A 250 -12.76 23.01 -0.12
C SER A 250 -12.82 21.50 -0.28
N ASP A 251 -12.46 20.98 -1.47
CA ASP A 251 -12.48 19.56 -1.80
C ASP A 251 -11.07 19.06 -2.14
N LEU A 252 -10.48 18.33 -1.19
CA LEU A 252 -9.15 17.77 -1.31
C LEU A 252 -9.07 16.62 -2.32
N ALA A 253 -10.15 15.86 -2.48
CA ALA A 253 -10.20 14.76 -3.44
C ALA A 253 -10.15 15.31 -4.87
N LYS A 254 -10.93 16.37 -5.12
CA LYS A 254 -10.92 17.09 -6.41
C LYS A 254 -9.54 17.67 -6.71
N LEU A 255 -8.90 18.30 -5.72
CA LEU A 255 -7.55 18.83 -5.87
C LEU A 255 -6.53 17.71 -6.14
N SER A 256 -6.59 16.62 -5.40
CA SER A 256 -5.70 15.46 -5.60
C SER A 256 -5.81 14.89 -7.01
N ASN A 257 -7.03 14.79 -7.56
CA ASN A 257 -7.25 14.34 -8.94
C ASN A 257 -6.64 15.30 -9.96
N ILE A 258 -6.80 16.62 -9.78
CA ILE A 258 -6.21 17.64 -10.65
C ILE A 258 -4.69 17.58 -10.65
N MET A 259 -4.09 17.44 -9.46
CA MET A 259 -2.65 17.29 -9.30
C MET A 259 -2.13 16.04 -10.02
N TYR A 260 -2.82 14.91 -9.83
CA TYR A 260 -2.49 13.64 -10.50
C TYR A 260 -2.58 13.76 -12.03
N MET A 261 -3.67 14.30 -12.57
CA MET A 261 -3.86 14.52 -14.02
C MET A 261 -2.83 15.49 -14.64
N SER A 262 -2.18 16.30 -13.79
CA SER A 262 -1.12 17.22 -14.17
C SER A 262 0.28 16.62 -14.02
N GLY A 263 0.38 15.34 -13.64
CA GLY A 263 1.66 14.63 -13.47
C GLY A 263 2.30 14.83 -12.10
N ILE A 264 1.58 15.42 -11.14
CA ILE A 264 2.08 15.70 -9.79
C ILE A 264 1.51 14.69 -8.81
N ASN A 265 2.33 13.72 -8.39
CA ASN A 265 1.97 12.76 -7.34
C ASN A 265 2.51 13.22 -5.99
N VAL A 266 1.91 14.27 -5.43
CA VAL A 266 2.36 14.85 -4.16
C VAL A 266 1.57 14.23 -3.00
N PRO A 267 2.22 13.49 -2.07
CA PRO A 267 1.55 12.85 -0.94
C PRO A 267 1.13 13.82 0.17
N VAL A 268 1.36 15.13 0.01
CA VAL A 268 1.21 16.13 1.08
C VAL A 268 -0.20 16.12 1.68
N PHE A 269 -1.22 15.82 0.89
CA PHE A 269 -2.62 15.74 1.34
C PHE A 269 -2.91 14.59 2.33
N ALA A 270 -2.00 13.63 2.50
CA ALA A 270 -2.11 12.56 3.49
C ALA A 270 -1.77 13.03 4.92
N ASN A 271 -1.26 14.25 5.09
CA ASN A 271 -0.91 14.78 6.41
C ASN A 271 -2.18 15.14 7.22
N PRO A 272 -2.42 14.51 8.39
CA PRO A 272 -3.61 14.75 9.21
C PRO A 272 -3.81 16.23 9.58
N LYS A 273 -2.72 17.00 9.74
CA LYS A 273 -2.80 18.42 10.07
C LYS A 273 -3.38 19.25 8.93
N ILE A 274 -3.14 18.85 7.69
CA ILE A 274 -3.76 19.49 6.52
C ILE A 274 -5.26 19.21 6.50
N LEU A 275 -5.64 17.96 6.80
CA LEU A 275 -7.04 17.57 6.93
C LEU A 275 -7.72 18.33 8.07
N VAL A 276 -7.08 18.44 9.24
CA VAL A 276 -7.61 19.22 10.38
C VAL A 276 -7.82 20.68 9.99
N GLY A 277 -6.85 21.29 9.29
CA GLY A 277 -6.98 22.66 8.78
C GLY A 277 -8.16 22.80 7.83
N LEU A 278 -8.28 21.89 6.86
CA LEU A 278 -9.40 21.82 5.92
C LEU A 278 -10.75 21.65 6.64
N PHE A 279 -10.86 20.76 7.62
CA PHE A 279 -12.12 20.50 8.32
C PHE A 279 -12.53 21.64 9.23
N LYS A 280 -11.56 22.27 9.93
CA LYS A 280 -11.79 23.38 10.87
C LYS A 280 -12.16 24.66 10.14
N PHE A 281 -11.41 25.02 9.10
CA PHE A 281 -11.56 26.30 8.40
C PHE A 281 -12.30 26.17 7.05
N LYS A 282 -12.74 24.96 6.69
CA LYS A 282 -13.52 24.62 5.48
C LYS A 282 -12.81 24.87 4.15
N HIS A 283 -11.52 25.17 4.18
CA HIS A 283 -10.72 25.34 2.98
C HIS A 283 -9.23 25.15 3.27
N ILE A 284 -8.46 24.96 2.20
CA ILE A 284 -7.02 25.17 2.12
C ILE A 284 -6.72 26.07 0.91
N LEU A 285 -5.47 26.48 0.76
CA LEU A 285 -5.01 27.21 -0.42
C LEU A 285 -4.22 26.27 -1.34
N ALA A 286 -4.54 26.32 -2.62
CA ALA A 286 -3.70 25.81 -3.69
C ALA A 286 -3.04 27.00 -4.39
N GLY A 287 -1.73 27.10 -4.28
CA GLY A 287 -0.92 28.17 -4.83
C GLY A 287 -0.03 27.68 -5.95
N LEU A 288 0.17 28.51 -6.96
CA LEU A 288 1.21 28.34 -7.97
C LEU A 288 2.18 29.50 -7.84
N TYR A 289 3.46 29.18 -7.69
CA TYR A 289 4.54 30.15 -7.67
C TYR A 289 5.42 29.98 -8.90
N ARG A 290 5.57 31.08 -9.66
CA ARG A 290 6.48 31.19 -10.80
C ARG A 290 7.64 32.11 -10.43
N GLY A 291 8.81 31.52 -10.17
CA GLY A 291 10.04 32.27 -9.94
C GLY A 291 10.64 32.78 -11.25
N ASP A 292 11.28 33.96 -11.19
CA ASP A 292 11.90 34.61 -12.35
C ASP A 292 13.02 33.76 -12.99
N ASN A 293 13.61 32.84 -12.22
CA ASN A 293 14.68 31.93 -12.63
C ASN A 293 14.15 30.66 -13.34
N GLY A 294 12.85 30.58 -13.65
CA GLY A 294 12.20 29.40 -14.23
C GLY A 294 11.96 28.26 -13.22
N SER A 295 12.06 28.56 -11.93
CA SER A 295 11.68 27.64 -10.85
C SER A 295 10.19 27.74 -10.57
N ASN A 296 9.50 26.61 -10.70
CA ASN A 296 8.06 26.52 -10.57
C ASN A 296 7.71 25.65 -9.36
N TYR A 297 6.87 26.20 -8.48
CA TYR A 297 6.48 25.50 -7.25
C TYR A 297 4.97 25.49 -7.11
N TYR A 298 4.47 24.37 -6.64
CA TYR A 298 3.13 24.27 -6.09
C TYR A 298 3.20 24.58 -4.61
N VAL A 299 2.27 25.38 -4.10
CA VAL A 299 2.29 25.86 -2.72
C VAL A 299 0.98 25.53 -2.05
N ILE A 300 1.03 24.81 -0.93
CA ILE A 300 -0.16 24.47 -0.16
C ILE A 300 -0.22 25.40 1.04
N GLY A 301 -1.31 26.14 1.19
CA GLY A 301 -1.57 26.95 2.38
C GLY A 301 -2.55 26.25 3.30
N VAL A 302 -2.08 25.83 4.47
CA VAL A 302 -2.89 25.15 5.49
C VAL A 302 -3.31 26.18 6.54
N PRO A 303 -4.61 26.48 6.70
CA PRO A 303 -5.04 27.48 7.66
C PRO A 303 -4.82 27.01 9.09
N ALA A 304 -4.39 27.93 9.94
CA ALA A 304 -4.23 27.70 11.37
C ALA A 304 -4.53 28.96 12.17
N LYS A 305 -4.66 28.81 13.50
CA LYS A 305 -4.90 29.92 14.42
C LYS A 305 -3.68 30.84 14.56
N ASP A 306 -2.49 30.26 14.67
CA ASP A 306 -1.24 30.98 14.90
C ASP A 306 -0.02 30.12 14.46
N GLU A 307 1.19 30.66 14.63
CA GLU A 307 2.48 30.00 14.30
C GLU A 307 2.81 28.77 15.17
N LYS A 308 1.99 28.44 16.18
CA LYS A 308 2.17 27.23 16.99
C LYS A 308 1.09 26.18 16.71
N ASP A 309 -0.06 26.61 16.18
CA ASP A 309 -1.19 25.75 15.87
C ASP A 309 -0.98 24.96 14.58
N ASN A 310 -1.30 23.66 14.64
CA ASN A 310 -1.51 22.79 13.48
C ASN A 310 -0.40 22.80 12.41
N LYS A 311 0.86 23.00 12.82
CA LYS A 311 2.03 23.06 11.93
C LYS A 311 2.21 21.75 11.14
N PRO A 312 2.01 21.73 9.80
CA PRO A 312 1.96 20.49 9.02
C PRO A 312 3.29 19.74 8.99
N PHE A 313 4.40 20.46 8.80
CA PHE A 313 5.75 19.89 8.70
C PHE A 313 6.69 20.66 9.64
N GLU A 314 7.63 19.99 10.31
CA GLU A 314 8.50 20.68 11.27
C GLU A 314 9.46 21.66 10.60
N ASN A 315 10.16 21.22 9.55
CA ASN A 315 11.20 22.02 8.88
C ASN A 315 10.80 22.48 7.47
N ALA A 316 9.68 22.00 6.93
CA ALA A 316 9.28 22.22 5.53
C ALA A 316 7.96 22.98 5.41
N CYS A 317 7.75 23.98 6.27
CA CYS A 317 6.67 24.93 6.11
C CYS A 317 7.01 26.29 6.71
N ARG A 318 6.36 27.33 6.19
CA ARG A 318 6.54 28.72 6.60
C ARG A 318 5.21 29.31 7.05
N TRP A 319 5.20 29.98 8.21
CA TRP A 319 4.03 30.70 8.66
C TRP A 319 3.88 32.03 7.92
N VAL A 320 2.65 32.32 7.48
CA VAL A 320 2.28 33.61 6.90
C VAL A 320 0.98 34.11 7.54
N PRO A 321 1.02 35.20 8.32
CA PRO A 321 -0.16 35.73 8.98
C PRO A 321 -1.11 36.41 7.99
N VAL A 322 -2.41 36.37 8.29
CA VAL A 322 -3.47 37.05 7.53
C VAL A 322 -4.24 37.95 8.49
N SER A 323 -4.19 39.26 8.25
CA SER A 323 -4.76 40.25 9.17
C SER A 323 -6.27 40.40 9.05
N ASP A 324 -6.85 40.08 7.88
CA ASP A 324 -8.26 40.38 7.55
C ASP A 324 -9.00 39.10 7.13
N SER A 325 -8.94 38.06 7.97
CA SER A 325 -9.70 36.84 7.71
C SER A 325 -11.18 37.01 8.08
N PRO A 326 -12.13 36.67 7.19
CA PRO A 326 -13.56 36.62 7.55
C PRO A 326 -13.89 35.40 8.43
N ILE A 327 -12.94 34.46 8.60
CA ILE A 327 -13.12 33.24 9.38
C ILE A 327 -12.56 33.46 10.78
N ARG A 328 -13.43 33.31 11.79
CA ARG A 328 -13.09 33.43 13.21
C ARG A 328 -11.98 32.43 13.57
N ASP A 329 -11.05 32.87 14.40
CA ASP A 329 -9.94 32.05 14.93
C ASP A 329 -8.91 31.59 13.87
N MET A 330 -8.92 32.16 12.66
CA MET A 330 -7.91 31.92 11.63
C MET A 330 -6.92 33.10 11.59
N GLY A 331 -5.68 32.87 12.02
CA GLY A 331 -4.65 33.91 12.05
C GLY A 331 -3.70 33.90 10.84
N GLY A 332 -3.74 32.85 10.01
CA GLY A 332 -2.87 32.75 8.84
C GLY A 332 -2.81 31.36 8.23
N TYR A 333 -1.80 31.16 7.38
CA TYR A 333 -1.55 29.91 6.68
C TYR A 333 -0.13 29.43 6.89
N TRP A 334 0.03 28.12 7.07
CA TRP A 334 1.28 27.42 6.86
C TRP A 334 1.46 27.13 5.38
N LEU A 335 2.48 27.72 4.77
CA LEU A 335 2.84 27.49 3.38
C LEU A 335 3.83 26.33 3.28
N VAL A 336 3.51 25.36 2.42
CA VAL A 336 4.33 24.20 2.11
C VAL A 336 4.64 24.25 0.62
N TYR A 337 5.92 24.31 0.26
CA TYR A 337 6.35 24.41 -1.12
C TYR A 337 6.69 23.04 -1.66
N VAL A 338 6.26 22.77 -2.89
CA VAL A 338 6.49 21.52 -3.58
C VAL A 338 7.09 21.83 -4.94
N SER A 339 8.27 21.31 -5.21
CA SER A 339 8.95 21.43 -6.49
C SER A 339 8.11 20.75 -7.57
N LEU A 340 7.70 21.47 -8.61
CA LEU A 340 7.00 20.87 -9.75
C LEU A 340 7.93 20.04 -10.64
N LYS A 341 9.25 20.18 -10.48
CA LYS A 341 10.24 19.39 -11.22
C LYS A 341 10.48 18.02 -10.62
N SER A 342 10.53 17.92 -9.29
CA SER A 342 10.87 16.68 -8.59
C SER A 342 9.71 16.07 -7.79
N GLY A 343 8.66 16.85 -7.50
CA GLY A 343 7.56 16.45 -6.62
C GLY A 343 7.90 16.51 -5.13
N ASP A 344 9.13 16.88 -4.77
CA ASP A 344 9.59 16.96 -3.39
C ASP A 344 9.12 18.22 -2.69
N ILE A 345 8.88 18.09 -1.39
CA ILE A 345 8.65 19.23 -0.52
C ILE A 345 9.99 19.96 -0.33
N VAL A 346 10.00 21.26 -0.60
CA VAL A 346 11.18 22.12 -0.44
C VAL A 346 10.98 23.11 0.71
N VAL A 347 12.09 23.47 1.35
CA VAL A 347 12.15 24.43 2.47
C VAL A 347 12.44 25.82 1.97
#